data_AF-A0ABD0PVB1-F1
#
_entry.id   AF-A0ABD0PVB1-F1
#
_cell.length_a   1.000
_cell.length_b   1.000
_cell.length_c   1.000
_cell.angle_alpha   90.00
_cell.angle_beta   90.00
_cell.angle_gamma   90.00
#
_symmetry.space_group_name_H-M   'P 1'
#
loop_
_entity.id
_entity.type
_entity.pdbx_description
1 polymer ?
#
loop_
_entity_poly.entity_id
_entity_poly.type
_entity_poly.pdbx_seq_one_letter_code
_entity_poly.pdbx_strand_id
1 'polypeptide(L)' 'RSGALVLAFLMMCENLTLTDAIIAVRLNRDICPNSGFLEQLRILDNHLNT' A
#
# COMPACT_ATOMS: atom_id res chain seq x y z
N ARG A 1 8.76 -6.73 3.95
CA ARG A 1 8.91 -6.84 2.47
C ARG A 1 7.62 -7.35 1.84
N SER A 2 7.11 -8.54 2.22
CA SER A 2 5.82 -9.06 1.73
C SER A 2 4.65 -8.09 1.89
N GLY A 3 4.55 -7.38 3.02
CA GLY A 3 3.49 -6.39 3.25
C GLY A 3 3.43 -5.27 2.19
N ALA A 4 4.57 -4.77 1.71
CA ALA A 4 4.59 -3.71 0.70
C ALA A 4 4.05 -4.19 -0.65
N LEU A 5 4.30 -5.46 -1.03
CA LEU A 5 3.76 -6.03 -2.25
C LEU A 5 2.24 -6.22 -2.18
N VAL A 6 1.73 -6.64 -1.01
CA VAL A 6 0.28 -6.75 -0.79
C VAL A 6 -0.38 -5.38 -0.90
N LEU A 7 0.22 -4.33 -0.32
CA LEU A 7 -0.29 -2.96 -0.44
C LEU A 7 -0.34 -2.52 -1.91
N ALA A 8 0.74 -2.70 -2.67
CA ALA A 8 0.77 -2.34 -4.09
C ALA A 8 -0.26 -3.12 -4.91
N PHE A 9 -0.46 -4.41 -4.62
CA PHE A 9 -1.49 -5.23 -5.27
C PHE A 9 -2.89 -4.67 -5.02
N LEU A 10 -3.23 -4.36 -3.76
CA LEU A 10 -4.53 -3.79 -3.42
C LEU A 10 -4.75 -2.43 -4.08
N MET A 11 -3.71 -1.59 -4.16
CA MET A 11 -3.79 -0.30 -4.83
C MET A 11 -4.09 -0.44 -6.33
N MET A 12 -3.42 -1.38 -7.02
CA MET A 12 -3.57 -1.56 -8.48
C MET A 12 -4.82 -2.36 -8.87
N CYS A 13 -5.16 -3.42 -8.13
CA CYS A 13 -6.21 -4.36 -8.52
C CYS A 13 -7.56 -4.05 -7.87
N GLU A 14 -7.55 -3.52 -6.65
CA GLU A 14 -8.76 -3.19 -5.90
C GLU A 14 -9.03 -1.67 -5.87
N ASN A 15 -8.22 -0.90 -6.60
CA ASN A 15 -8.34 0.55 -6.75
C ASN A 15 -8.38 1.31 -5.40
N LEU A 16 -7.63 0.80 -4.42
CA LEU A 16 -7.53 1.40 -3.09
C LEU A 16 -6.44 2.48 -3.07
N THR A 17 -6.67 3.55 -2.30
CA THR A 17 -5.59 4.48 -1.96
C THR A 17 -4.56 3.78 -1.07
N LEU A 18 -3.35 4.33 -0.98
CA LEU A 18 -2.33 3.82 -0.05
C LEU A 18 -2.87 3.70 1.39
N THR A 19 -3.66 4.68 1.84
CA THR A 19 -4.23 4.68 3.19
C THR A 19 -5.25 3.56 3.36
N ASP A 20 -6.15 3.38 2.38
CA ASP A 20 -7.17 2.33 2.43
C ASP A 20 -6.54 0.94 2.38
N ALA A 21 -5.52 0.75 1.54
CA ALA A 21 -4.77 -0.50 1.47
C ALA A 21 -4.09 -0.82 2.82
N ILE A 22 -3.50 0.18 3.50
CA ILE A 22 -2.88 -0.02 4.82
C ILE A 22 -3.93 -0.43 5.85
N ILE A 23 -5.08 0.25 5.89
CA ILE A 23 -6.17 -0.06 6.81
C ILE A 23 -6.66 -1.51 6.55
N ALA A 24 -6.94 -1.85 5.29
CA ALA A 24 -7.44 -3.18 4.91
C ALA A 24 -6.53 -4.32 5.34
N VAL A 25 -5.21 -4.15 5.19
CA VAL A 25 -4.24 -5.17 5.62
C VAL A 25 -4.14 -5.22 7.15
N ARG A 26 -4.10 -4.07 7.83
CA ARG A 26 -3.97 -4.00 9.30
C ARG A 26 -5.14 -4.61 10.06
N LEU A 27 -6.33 -4.66 9.48
CA LEU A 27 -7.48 -5.36 10.07
C LEU A 27 -7.22 -6.86 10.26
N ASN A 28 -6.37 -7.47 9.41
CA ASN A 28 -6.12 -8.90 9.41
C ASN A 28 -4.71 -9.28 9.90
N ARG A 29 -3.74 -8.38 9.71
CA ARG A 29 -2.34 -8.62 10.05
C ARG A 29 -1.60 -7.32 10.28
N ASP A 30 -0.92 -7.19 11.42
CA ASP A 30 -0.10 -6.02 11.65
C ASP A 30 1.06 -5.94 10.64
N ILE A 31 1.23 -4.75 10.08
CA ILE A 31 2.23 -4.44 9.07
C ILE A 31 2.87 -3.08 9.38
N CYS A 32 4.19 -3.05 9.26
CA CYS A 32 4.99 -1.83 9.34
C CYS A 32 5.97 -1.85 8.16
N PRO A 33 5.60 -1.28 7.00
CA PRO A 33 6.55 -1.09 5.91
C PRO A 33 7.68 -0.16 6.38
N ASN A 34 8.91 -0.39 5.90
CA ASN A 34 10.00 0.55 6.17
C ASN A 34 9.79 1.84 5.37
N SER A 35 10.49 2.91 5.76
CA SER A 35 10.39 4.22 5.11
C SER A 35 10.65 4.19 3.59
N GLY A 36 11.59 3.35 3.13
CA GLY A 36 11.87 3.18 1.70
C GLY A 36 10.68 2.59 0.93
N PHE A 37 10.01 1.57 1.48
CA PHE A 37 8.79 1.03 0.87
C PHE A 37 7.62 2.00 0.96
N LEU A 38 7.48 2.75 2.06
CA LEU A 38 6.44 3.77 2.17
C LEU A 38 6.58 4.84 1.09
N GLU A 39 7.81 5.30 0.81
CA GLU A 39 8.03 6.28 -0.25
C GLU A 39 7.74 5.72 -1.65
N GLN A 40 8.14 4.48 -1.92
CA GLN A 40 7.79 3.80 -3.18
C GLN A 40 6.28 3.66 -3.36
N LEU A 41 5.56 3.31 -2.28
CA LEU A 41 4.10 3.21 -2.30
C LEU A 41 3.43 4.58 -2.46
N ARG A 42 3.97 5.64 -1.87
CA ARG A 42 3.48 7.02 -2.07
C ARG A 42 3.64 7.47 -3.52
N ILE A 43 4.78 7.14 -4.15
CA ILE A 43 5.01 7.42 -5.57
C ILE A 43 4.01 6.64 -6.43
N LEU A 44 3.72 5.39 -6.10
CA LEU A 44 2.70 4.60 -6.78
C LEU A 44 1.30 5.22 -6.62
N ASP A 45 0.94 5.65 -5.42
CA ASP A 45 -0.36 6.27 -5.11
C ASP A 45 -0.60 7.53 -5.95
N ASN A 46 0.42 8.38 -6.12
CA ASN A 46 0.34 9.55 -6.98
C ASN A 46 0.15 9.19 -8.46
N HIS A 47 0.79 8.12 -8.94
CA HIS A 47 0.63 7.67 -10.33
C HIS A 47 -0.74 7.07 -10.64
N LEU A 48 -1.39 6.44 -9.65
CA LEU A 48 -2.71 5.81 -9.83
C LEU A 48 -3.88 6.79 -9.65
N ASN A 49 -3.70 7.85 -8.86
CA ASN A 49 -4.74 8.84 -8.55
C ASN A 49 -4.62 10.15 -9.35
N THR A 50 -3.84 10.16 -10.44
CA THR A 50 -3.81 11.24 -11.44
C THR A 50 -4.71 10.87 -12.61
#